data_AF-B6TYZ3-F1
#
_entry.id   AF-B6TYZ3-F1
#
_cell.length_a   1.000
_cell.length_b   1.000
_cell.length_c   1.000
_cell.angle_alpha   90.00
_cell.angle_beta   90.00
_cell.angle_gamma   90.00
#
_symmetry.space_group_name_H-M   'P 1'
#
loop_
_entity.id
_entity.type
_entity.pdbx_description
1 polymer ?
#
loop_
_entity_poly.entity_id
_entity_poly.type
_entity_poly.pdbx_seq_one_letter_code
_entity_poly.pdbx_strand_id
1 'polypeptide(L)'
;MAKDGGFAKALLLHVAALSTAGAFAAAAAALARRRLWGGDRRKKQLPAPAMAEMPRLQLAESGRLEYLEKFSHYVARQLGFQDVSECPQLCRLANNYLSSSKTCMEDIYGFFAGAKDDAAECLLYVKLIEELDRCILGYFAFHWDHATYLITSALTADTGSKRKLRNMVLEATR
;
A
#
# COMPACT_ATOMS: atom_id res chain seq x y z
N MET A 1 -14.94 -22.93 -10.26
CA MET A 1 -14.49 -21.77 -9.47
C MET A 1 -13.64 -22.29 -8.33
N ALA A 2 -12.32 -22.16 -8.43
CA ALA A 2 -11.37 -22.51 -7.37
C ALA A 2 -10.00 -21.90 -7.75
N LYS A 3 -9.68 -20.72 -7.23
CA LYS A 3 -8.35 -20.11 -7.46
C LYS A 3 -7.88 -19.19 -6.32
N ASP A 4 -8.34 -19.40 -5.09
CA ASP A 4 -8.05 -18.47 -3.97
C ASP A 4 -6.89 -18.95 -3.07
N GLY A 5 -6.59 -20.26 -3.05
CA GLY A 5 -5.49 -20.82 -2.25
C GLY A 5 -4.07 -20.48 -2.72
N GLY A 6 -3.92 -19.85 -3.89
CA GLY A 6 -2.62 -19.43 -4.44
C GLY A 6 -2.14 -18.10 -3.85
N PHE A 7 -3.06 -17.18 -3.57
CA PHE A 7 -2.76 -15.84 -3.07
C PHE A 7 -2.28 -15.90 -1.62
N ALA A 8 -2.98 -16.65 -0.75
CA ALA A 8 -2.58 -16.85 0.64
C ALA A 8 -1.18 -17.49 0.74
N LYS A 9 -0.86 -18.44 -0.15
CA LYS A 9 0.48 -19.02 -0.26
C LYS A 9 1.53 -18.03 -0.76
N ALA A 10 1.20 -17.19 -1.73
CA ALA A 10 2.10 -16.14 -2.22
C ALA A 10 2.41 -15.11 -1.12
N LEU A 11 1.40 -14.72 -0.34
CA LEU A 11 1.55 -13.81 0.80
C LEU A 11 2.40 -14.45 1.91
N LEU A 12 2.14 -15.71 2.26
CA LEU A 12 2.95 -16.50 3.20
C LEU A 12 4.42 -16.59 2.77
N LEU A 13 4.67 -16.84 1.48
CA LEU A 13 6.03 -16.92 0.93
C LEU A 13 6.77 -15.57 0.99
N HIS A 14 6.07 -14.45 0.75
CA HIS A 14 6.66 -13.11 0.83
C HIS A 14 6.96 -12.70 2.28
N VAL A 15 6.07 -13.02 3.22
CA VAL A 15 6.30 -12.77 4.66
C VAL A 15 7.47 -13.61 5.19
N ALA A 16 7.60 -14.87 4.75
CA ALA A 16 8.73 -15.72 5.10
C ALA A 16 10.07 -15.23 4.50
N ALA A 17 10.05 -14.71 3.26
CA ALA A 17 11.25 -14.20 2.59
C ALA A 17 11.82 -12.93 3.25
N LEU A 18 10.96 -12.12 3.89
CA LEU A 18 11.39 -10.93 4.64
C LEU A 18 12.11 -11.26 5.96
N SER A 19 12.09 -12.53 6.41
CA SER A 19 12.63 -12.94 7.71
C SER A 19 14.04 -13.56 7.66
N THR A 20 14.77 -13.45 6.53
CA THR A 20 16.15 -13.95 6.46
C THR A 20 17.19 -12.81 6.53
N ALA A 21 17.84 -12.75 7.69
CA ALA A 21 19.19 -12.24 7.96
C ALA A 21 19.75 -11.16 7.00
N GLY A 22 19.71 -9.91 7.48
CA GLY A 22 20.50 -8.82 6.90
C GLY A 22 22.01 -9.06 6.98
N ALA A 23 22.72 -8.46 6.00
CA ALA A 23 24.18 -8.39 5.80
C ALA A 23 24.81 -9.76 5.45
N PHE A 24 25.29 -10.03 4.23
CA PHE A 24 26.53 -9.47 3.66
C PHE A 24 26.67 -9.66 2.11
N ALA A 25 25.63 -10.09 1.40
CA ALA A 25 25.77 -10.49 -0.03
C ALA A 25 25.60 -9.35 -1.07
N ALA A 26 25.51 -8.09 -0.66
CA ALA A 26 25.19 -6.98 -1.58
C ALA A 26 26.35 -6.57 -2.52
N ALA A 27 27.61 -6.80 -2.14
CA ALA A 27 28.76 -6.29 -2.89
C ALA A 27 29.05 -7.08 -4.18
N ALA A 28 28.88 -8.40 -4.18
CA ALA A 28 29.18 -9.25 -5.33
C ALA A 28 28.15 -9.08 -6.47
N ALA A 29 26.87 -8.96 -6.12
CA ALA A 29 25.79 -8.74 -7.10
C ALA A 29 25.84 -7.35 -7.76
N ALA A 30 26.35 -6.33 -7.05
CA ALA A 30 26.51 -4.98 -7.58
C ALA A 30 27.60 -4.90 -8.66
N LEU A 31 28.71 -5.61 -8.49
CA LEU A 31 29.81 -5.65 -9.47
C LEU A 31 29.47 -6.49 -10.71
N ALA A 32 28.76 -7.61 -10.54
CA ALA A 32 28.28 -8.43 -11.66
C ALA A 32 27.28 -7.66 -12.56
N ARG A 33 26.38 -6.87 -11.96
CA ARG A 33 25.42 -6.04 -12.71
C ARG A 33 26.06 -4.88 -13.47
N ARG A 34 27.15 -4.29 -12.94
CA ARG A 34 27.90 -3.22 -13.65
C ARG A 34 28.58 -3.71 -14.93
N ARG A 35 29.00 -4.98 -15.00
CA ARG A 35 29.66 -5.53 -16.20
C ARG A 35 28.68 -5.90 -17.31
N LEU A 36 27.44 -6.25 -16.97
CA LEU A 36 26.43 -6.70 -17.94
C LEU A 36 25.59 -5.57 -18.55
N TRP A 37 25.62 -4.36 -17.96
CA TRP A 37 24.79 -3.23 -18.39
C TRP A 37 25.60 -2.07 -18.99
N GLY A 38 26.62 -2.40 -19.80
CA GLY A 38 27.23 -1.46 -20.74
C GLY A 38 26.29 -1.22 -21.92
N GLY A 39 25.31 -0.35 -21.76
CA GLY A 39 24.33 -0.03 -22.80
C GLY A 39 23.71 1.33 -22.57
N ASP A 40 24.16 2.28 -23.37
CA ASP A 40 23.82 3.70 -23.37
C ASP A 40 22.29 3.94 -23.32
N ARG A 41 21.80 4.50 -22.21
CA ARG A 41 20.50 5.16 -22.15
C ARG A 41 20.62 6.37 -21.24
N ARG A 42 20.69 7.55 -21.86
CA ARG A 42 20.30 8.84 -21.25
C ARG A 42 18.90 8.72 -20.63
N LYS A 43 18.82 8.27 -19.38
CA LYS A 43 17.66 8.51 -18.53
C LYS A 43 17.95 9.81 -17.80
N LYS A 44 17.12 10.83 -18.07
CA LYS A 44 17.00 12.00 -17.19
C LYS A 44 16.87 11.46 -15.78
N GLN A 45 17.81 11.85 -14.94
CA GLN A 45 17.92 11.48 -13.55
C GLN A 45 16.63 11.93 -12.86
N LEU A 46 15.71 10.98 -12.59
CA LEU A 46 14.67 11.20 -11.61
C LEU A 46 15.41 11.57 -10.30
N PRO A 47 14.91 12.55 -9.52
CA PRO A 47 15.49 12.86 -8.22
C PRO A 47 15.56 11.56 -7.40
N ALA A 48 16.54 11.49 -6.49
CA ALA A 48 16.81 10.36 -5.59
C ALA A 48 15.53 9.60 -5.22
N PRO A 49 15.54 8.26 -5.15
CA PRO A 49 14.32 7.48 -4.96
C PRO A 49 13.61 8.06 -3.74
N ALA A 50 12.49 8.76 -3.99
CA ALA A 50 11.54 9.09 -2.94
C ALA A 50 11.42 7.83 -2.09
N MET A 51 11.71 7.94 -0.80
CA MET A 51 11.80 6.81 0.13
C MET A 51 10.74 5.78 -0.25
N ALA A 52 11.12 4.50 -0.43
CA ALA A 52 10.20 3.50 -0.96
C ALA A 52 8.90 3.40 -0.14
N GLU A 53 8.91 3.84 1.11
CA GLU A 53 7.78 3.88 2.02
C GLU A 53 6.86 5.11 1.81
N MET A 54 7.27 6.11 1.05
CA MET A 54 6.48 7.34 0.84
C MET A 54 5.43 7.14 -0.27
N PRO A 55 4.21 7.68 -0.12
CA PRO A 55 3.25 7.78 -1.21
C PRO A 55 3.85 8.54 -2.39
N ARG A 56 3.59 8.07 -3.61
CA ARG A 56 4.08 8.77 -4.80
C ARG A 56 3.25 10.03 -5.03
N LEU A 57 3.95 11.15 -5.21
CA LEU A 57 3.37 12.47 -5.40
C LEU A 57 4.09 13.17 -6.55
N GLN A 58 3.36 13.95 -7.36
CA GLN A 58 3.93 14.87 -8.33
C GLN A 58 3.33 16.24 -8.13
N LEU A 59 4.19 17.24 -7.96
CA LEU A 59 3.81 18.65 -7.89
C LEU A 59 4.21 19.33 -9.20
N ALA A 60 3.35 20.23 -9.68
CA ALA A 60 3.66 21.19 -10.73
C ALA A 60 4.78 22.13 -10.25
N GLU A 61 5.41 22.84 -11.19
CA GLU A 61 6.37 23.91 -10.86
C GLU A 61 5.76 25.02 -9.98
N SER A 62 4.43 25.20 -10.06
CA SER A 62 3.67 26.12 -9.21
C SER A 62 3.43 25.62 -7.78
N GLY A 63 3.88 24.41 -7.44
CA GLY A 63 3.59 23.73 -6.17
C GLY A 63 2.19 23.10 -6.12
N ARG A 64 1.39 23.20 -7.19
CA ARG A 64 0.08 22.55 -7.27
C ARG A 64 0.25 21.04 -7.39
N LEU A 65 -0.53 20.27 -6.65
CA LEU A 65 -0.56 18.81 -6.73
C LEU A 65 -1.19 18.32 -8.05
N GLU A 66 -0.40 17.60 -8.85
CA GLU A 66 -0.82 17.04 -10.14
C GLU A 66 -1.17 15.55 -10.04
N TYR A 67 -0.42 14.82 -9.22
CA TYR A 67 -0.65 13.40 -9.01
C TYR A 67 -0.41 13.01 -7.56
N LEU A 68 -1.33 12.20 -7.04
CA LEU A 68 -1.20 11.51 -5.77
C LEU A 68 -1.52 10.04 -5.99
N GLU A 69 -0.65 9.16 -5.52
CA GLU A 69 -0.89 7.72 -5.49
C GLU A 69 -2.14 7.41 -4.67
N LYS A 70 -3.07 6.64 -5.23
CA LYS A 70 -4.26 6.22 -4.49
C LYS A 70 -3.85 5.36 -3.29
N PHE A 71 -4.56 5.50 -2.17
CA PHE A 71 -4.28 4.73 -0.95
C PHE A 71 -4.22 3.22 -1.21
N SER A 72 -5.19 2.65 -1.94
CA SER A 72 -5.19 1.22 -2.27
C SER A 72 -3.97 0.78 -3.09
N HIS A 73 -3.48 1.63 -4.01
CA HIS A 73 -2.29 1.35 -4.81
C HIS A 73 -1.02 1.43 -3.95
N TYR A 74 -0.97 2.41 -3.05
CA TYR A 74 0.09 2.54 -2.06
C TYR A 74 0.17 1.30 -1.16
N VAL A 75 -0.96 0.83 -0.62
CA VAL A 75 -1.03 -0.40 0.20
C VAL A 75 -0.53 -1.62 -0.57
N ALA A 76 -1.00 -1.83 -1.80
CA ALA A 76 -0.54 -2.93 -2.64
C ALA A 76 0.98 -2.90 -2.81
N ARG A 77 1.54 -1.73 -3.08
CA ARG A 77 2.98 -1.53 -3.22
C ARG A 77 3.76 -1.77 -1.93
N GLN A 78 3.25 -1.32 -0.77
CA GLN A 78 3.89 -1.58 0.53
C GLN A 78 3.89 -3.08 0.89
N LEU A 79 2.86 -3.82 0.44
CA LEU A 79 2.77 -5.27 0.60
C LEU A 79 3.57 -6.06 -0.45
N GLY A 80 4.27 -5.36 -1.36
CA GLY A 80 5.19 -5.97 -2.34
C GLY A 80 4.57 -6.29 -3.70
N PHE A 81 3.31 -5.94 -3.95
CA PHE A 81 2.70 -6.10 -5.27
C PHE A 81 3.28 -5.08 -6.25
N GLN A 82 3.78 -5.56 -7.39
CA GLN A 82 4.34 -4.70 -8.43
C GLN A 82 3.24 -4.10 -9.33
N ASP A 83 2.18 -4.88 -9.57
CA ASP A 83 1.00 -4.45 -10.29
C ASP A 83 -0.25 -4.60 -9.41
N VAL A 84 -1.05 -3.54 -9.38
CA VAL A 84 -2.31 -3.44 -8.64
C VAL A 84 -3.35 -4.44 -9.19
N SER A 85 -3.22 -4.82 -10.47
CA SER A 85 -4.10 -5.80 -11.11
C SER A 85 -3.97 -7.21 -10.52
N GLU A 86 -2.86 -7.50 -9.82
CA GLU A 86 -2.63 -8.79 -9.16
C GLU A 86 -3.50 -8.97 -7.91
N CYS A 87 -3.93 -7.87 -7.28
CA CYS A 87 -4.64 -7.90 -6.00
C CYS A 87 -5.85 -6.93 -5.93
N PRO A 88 -6.83 -7.04 -6.85
CA PRO A 88 -7.97 -6.12 -6.90
C PRO A 88 -8.84 -6.20 -5.63
N GLN A 89 -8.93 -7.38 -5.00
CA GLN A 89 -9.66 -7.56 -3.75
C GLN A 89 -8.99 -6.84 -2.58
N LEU A 90 -7.66 -6.95 -2.44
CA LEU A 90 -6.88 -6.23 -1.43
C LEU A 90 -7.07 -4.71 -1.57
N CYS A 91 -7.08 -4.20 -2.80
CA CYS A 91 -7.31 -2.78 -3.06
C CYS A 91 -8.70 -2.32 -2.58
N ARG A 92 -9.73 -3.15 -2.77
CA ARG A 92 -11.08 -2.88 -2.27
C ARG A 92 -11.11 -2.91 -0.74
N LEU A 93 -10.49 -3.91 -0.11
CA LEU A 93 -10.41 -4.03 1.35
C LEU A 93 -9.70 -2.84 1.97
N ALA A 94 -8.58 -2.39 1.38
CA ALA A 94 -7.86 -1.20 1.84
C ALA A 94 -8.75 0.05 1.83
N ASN A 95 -9.50 0.29 0.76
CA ASN A 95 -10.42 1.42 0.68
C ASN A 95 -11.61 1.29 1.66
N ASN A 96 -12.16 0.09 1.83
CA ASN A 96 -13.23 -0.18 2.80
C ASN A 96 -12.76 0.03 4.24
N TYR A 97 -11.53 -0.37 4.56
CA TYR A 97 -10.90 -0.18 5.86
C TYR A 97 -10.67 1.31 6.13
N LEU A 98 -10.06 2.03 5.19
CA LEU A 98 -9.82 3.47 5.30
C LEU A 98 -11.13 4.28 5.47
N SER A 99 -12.18 3.89 4.76
CA SER A 99 -13.50 4.54 4.86
C SER A 99 -14.33 4.08 6.05
N SER A 100 -13.80 3.14 6.86
CA SER A 100 -14.49 2.49 7.98
C SER A 100 -15.89 2.01 7.61
N SER A 101 -16.00 1.25 6.49
CA SER A 101 -17.27 0.68 6.07
C SER A 101 -17.81 -0.30 7.12
N LYS A 102 -19.14 -0.42 7.24
CA LYS A 102 -19.77 -1.22 8.30
C LYS A 102 -19.38 -2.70 8.25
N THR A 103 -19.05 -3.22 7.07
CA THR A 103 -18.70 -4.63 6.83
C THR A 103 -17.20 -4.86 6.68
N CYS A 104 -16.35 -3.83 6.86
CA CYS A 104 -14.94 -3.94 6.48
C CYS A 104 -14.20 -5.08 7.18
N MET A 105 -14.43 -5.26 8.48
CA MET A 105 -13.76 -6.30 9.27
C MET A 105 -14.22 -7.70 8.88
N GLU A 106 -15.52 -7.86 8.60
CA GLU A 106 -16.10 -9.12 8.11
C GLU A 106 -15.57 -9.45 6.70
N ASP A 107 -15.47 -8.45 5.82
CA ASP A 107 -14.92 -8.60 4.48
C ASP A 107 -13.43 -9.01 4.52
N ILE A 108 -12.65 -8.45 5.45
CA ILE A 108 -11.23 -8.79 5.65
C ILE A 108 -11.09 -10.20 6.25
N TYR A 109 -11.94 -10.57 7.20
CA TYR A 109 -11.93 -11.92 7.75
C TYR A 109 -12.31 -12.96 6.69
N GLY A 110 -13.40 -12.70 5.94
CA GLY A 110 -13.85 -13.56 4.85
C GLY A 110 -12.88 -13.66 3.69
N PHE A 111 -11.97 -12.70 3.50
CA PHE A 111 -10.91 -12.76 2.51
C PHE A 111 -9.94 -13.92 2.74
N PHE A 112 -9.75 -14.34 3.99
CA PHE A 112 -8.88 -15.46 4.34
C PHE A 112 -9.61 -16.80 4.43
N ALA A 113 -10.95 -16.81 4.38
CA ALA A 113 -11.77 -18.01 4.51
C ALA A 113 -11.44 -19.00 3.37
N GLY A 114 -10.67 -20.04 3.70
CA GLY A 114 -10.15 -21.00 2.73
C GLY A 114 -8.66 -21.29 2.87
N ALA A 115 -7.98 -20.67 3.83
CA ALA A 115 -6.71 -21.22 4.30
C ALA A 115 -7.00 -22.54 5.04
N LYS A 116 -6.06 -23.48 4.98
CA LYS A 116 -6.28 -24.83 5.51
C LYS A 116 -6.21 -24.92 7.05
N ASP A 117 -5.93 -23.80 7.71
CA ASP A 117 -5.60 -23.74 9.13
C ASP A 117 -6.19 -22.47 9.75
N ASP A 118 -7.17 -22.65 10.63
CA ASP A 118 -7.90 -21.59 11.33
C ASP A 118 -6.95 -20.68 12.14
N ALA A 119 -5.85 -21.22 12.67
CA ALA A 119 -4.85 -20.44 13.39
C ALA A 119 -4.05 -19.52 12.45
N ALA A 120 -3.76 -20.00 11.23
CA ALA A 120 -3.10 -19.21 10.21
C ALA A 120 -4.02 -18.11 9.66
N GLU A 121 -5.33 -18.38 9.50
CA GLU A 121 -6.32 -17.36 9.12
C GLU A 121 -6.37 -16.22 10.14
N CYS A 122 -6.48 -16.55 11.43
CA CYS A 122 -6.48 -15.57 12.51
C CYS A 122 -5.20 -14.71 12.52
N LEU A 123 -4.03 -15.34 12.33
CA LEU A 123 -2.76 -14.62 12.30
C LEU A 123 -2.65 -13.67 11.09
N LEU A 124 -3.06 -14.13 9.91
CA LEU A 124 -3.05 -13.32 8.68
C LEU A 124 -4.02 -12.15 8.77
N TYR A 125 -5.19 -12.35 9.38
CA TYR A 125 -6.14 -11.29 9.66
C TYR A 125 -5.50 -10.19 10.52
N VAL A 126 -4.93 -10.54 11.67
CA VAL A 126 -4.29 -9.58 12.57
C VAL A 126 -3.14 -8.85 11.86
N LYS A 127 -2.31 -9.58 11.12
CA LYS A 127 -1.18 -9.00 10.38
C LYS A 127 -1.62 -8.03 9.30
N LEU A 128 -2.68 -8.35 8.56
CA LEU A 128 -3.19 -7.44 7.53
C LEU A 128 -3.74 -6.15 8.16
N ILE A 129 -4.43 -6.23 9.29
CA ILE A 129 -4.89 -5.04 10.02
C ILE A 129 -3.71 -4.18 10.47
N GLU A 130 -2.69 -4.78 11.09
CA GLU A 130 -1.47 -4.06 11.51
C GLU A 130 -0.78 -3.34 10.33
N GLU A 131 -0.68 -3.99 9.18
CA GLU A 131 -0.08 -3.38 7.98
C GLU A 131 -0.96 -2.28 7.38
N LEU A 132 -2.29 -2.44 7.41
CA LEU A 132 -3.23 -1.39 6.98
C LEU A 132 -3.12 -0.15 7.87
N ASP A 133 -3.05 -0.30 9.19
CA ASP A 133 -2.86 0.80 10.13
C ASP A 133 -1.52 1.51 9.89
N ARG A 134 -0.45 0.75 9.71
CA ARG A 134 0.87 1.30 9.37
C ARG A 134 0.84 2.05 8.03
N CYS A 135 0.13 1.50 7.03
CA CYS A 135 -0.06 2.15 5.75
C CYS A 135 -0.85 3.46 5.86
N ILE A 136 -1.91 3.52 6.68
CA ILE A 136 -2.67 4.75 6.92
C ILE A 136 -1.76 5.83 7.50
N LEU A 137 -1.01 5.48 8.56
CA LEU A 137 -0.09 6.41 9.21
C LEU A 137 0.98 6.90 8.24
N GLY A 138 1.64 5.99 7.52
CA GLY A 138 2.65 6.35 6.52
C GLY A 138 2.06 7.22 5.42
N TYR A 139 0.87 6.91 4.93
CA TYR A 139 0.25 7.64 3.84
C TYR A 139 -0.03 9.11 4.18
N PHE A 140 -0.43 9.40 5.42
CA PHE A 140 -0.72 10.78 5.86
C PHE A 140 0.49 11.50 6.47
N ALA A 141 1.46 10.78 7.04
CA ALA A 141 2.61 11.38 7.74
C ALA A 141 3.58 12.11 6.79
N PHE A 142 3.81 11.60 5.58
CA PHE A 142 4.87 12.14 4.71
C PHE A 142 4.52 13.45 4.00
N HIS A 143 3.25 13.86 3.99
CA HIS A 143 2.79 15.07 3.31
C HIS A 143 1.80 15.84 4.18
N TRP A 144 2.18 16.15 5.41
CA TRP A 144 1.34 16.85 6.37
C TRP A 144 0.82 18.20 5.84
N ASP A 145 1.64 18.93 5.08
CA ASP A 145 1.26 20.20 4.42
C ASP A 145 0.15 20.03 3.37
N HIS A 146 -0.08 18.80 2.92
CA HIS A 146 -1.13 18.43 1.99
C HIS A 146 -2.16 17.46 2.60
N ALA A 147 -2.12 17.22 3.91
CA ALA A 147 -2.94 16.21 4.59
C ALA A 147 -4.43 16.37 4.28
N THR A 148 -4.95 17.59 4.28
CA THR A 148 -6.36 17.87 3.93
C THR A 148 -6.73 17.39 2.53
N TYR A 149 -5.83 17.56 1.56
CA TYR A 149 -6.02 17.06 0.20
C TYR A 149 -5.88 15.54 0.15
N LEU A 150 -4.87 14.96 0.81
CA LEU A 150 -4.68 13.51 0.88
C LEU A 150 -5.92 12.80 1.43
N ILE A 151 -6.45 13.33 2.54
CA ILE A 151 -7.64 12.81 3.23
C ILE A 151 -8.84 12.91 2.27
N THR A 152 -9.04 14.08 1.65
CA THR A 152 -10.15 14.27 0.72
C THR A 152 -10.06 13.31 -0.46
N SER A 153 -8.91 13.21 -1.12
CA SER A 153 -8.69 12.35 -2.28
C SER A 153 -8.81 10.87 -1.95
N ALA A 154 -8.21 10.42 -0.84
CA ALA A 154 -8.28 9.02 -0.43
C ALA A 154 -9.71 8.58 -0.07
N LEU A 155 -10.53 9.50 0.48
CA LEU A 155 -11.91 9.21 0.85
C LEU A 155 -12.91 9.43 -0.30
N THR A 156 -12.60 10.30 -1.25
CA THR A 156 -13.45 10.55 -2.43
C THR A 156 -13.22 9.55 -3.55
N ALA A 157 -12.09 8.81 -3.54
CA ALA A 157 -11.73 7.90 -4.61
C ALA A 157 -12.72 6.74 -4.85
N ASP A 158 -13.57 6.37 -3.87
CA ASP A 158 -14.49 5.24 -4.06
C ASP A 158 -15.80 5.23 -3.22
N THR A 159 -16.12 6.27 -2.44
CA THR A 159 -17.34 6.22 -1.61
C THR A 159 -18.24 7.46 -1.78
N GLY A 160 -19.53 7.22 -2.05
CA GLY A 160 -20.59 8.24 -2.00
C GLY A 160 -20.82 8.84 -0.59
N SER A 161 -19.96 8.54 0.39
CA SER A 161 -20.07 8.92 1.80
C SER A 161 -19.34 10.24 2.12
N LYS A 162 -19.44 11.25 1.24
CA LYS A 162 -18.77 12.55 1.40
C LYS A 162 -19.22 13.35 2.64
N ARG A 163 -20.35 12.99 3.25
CA ARG A 163 -21.05 13.84 4.22
C ARG A 163 -20.60 13.61 5.67
N LYS A 164 -20.16 12.39 6.02
CA LYS A 164 -19.97 12.02 7.44
C LYS A 164 -18.63 12.50 8.02
N LEU A 165 -17.53 12.36 7.27
CA LEU A 165 -16.21 12.76 7.78
C LEU A 165 -15.95 14.27 7.64
N ARG A 166 -16.42 14.91 6.56
CA ARG A 166 -16.39 16.38 6.44
C ARG A 166 -17.06 17.04 7.65
N ASN A 167 -18.21 16.52 8.06
CA ASN A 167 -18.91 17.02 9.24
C ASN A 167 -18.15 16.75 10.54
N MET A 168 -17.47 15.61 10.65
CA MET A 168 -16.65 15.27 11.82
C MET A 168 -15.41 16.17 11.96
N VAL A 169 -14.72 16.46 10.86
CA VAL A 169 -13.57 17.38 10.85
C VAL A 169 -14.03 18.80 11.15
N LEU A 170 -15.13 19.26 10.53
CA LEU A 170 -15.70 20.57 10.81
C LEU A 170 -16.16 20.73 12.26
N GLU A 171 -16.70 19.68 12.88
CA GLU A 171 -17.05 19.65 14.32
C GLU A 171 -15.81 19.66 15.22
N ALA A 172 -14.72 18.99 14.85
CA ALA A 172 -13.51 18.95 15.65
C ALA A 172 -12.67 20.25 15.59
N THR A 173 -12.87 21.07 14.55
CA THR A 173 -12.21 22.39 14.39
C THR A 173 -13.10 23.58 14.78
N ARG A 174 -14.27 23.33 15.35
CA ARG A 174 -15.18 24.35 15.90
C ARG A 174 -14.97 24.50 17.41
#